data_AF-A0A665U1L6-F1
#
_entry.id   AF-A0A665U1L6-F1
#
_cell.length_a   1.000
_cell.length_b   1.000
_cell.length_c   1.000
_cell.angle_alpha   90.00
_cell.angle_beta   90.00
_cell.angle_gamma   90.00
#
_symmetry.space_group_name_H-M   'P 1'
#
loop_
_entity.id
_entity.type
_entity.pdbx_description
1 polymer ?
#
loop_
_entity_poly.entity_id
_entity_poly.type
_entity_poly.pdbx_seq_one_letter_code
_entity_poly.pdbx_strand_id
1 'polypeptide(L)'
;MNLLSLLNFALRWFFDSGRGRCSPFWYSGCGGNDNRFMTQRECESFCGTKRLEGRPRCQLDADSGLQCADYVQAWYYDKHIGACSPFWYGGCAGNANRFNTENECFQTCGILSPDWLAERGAVKPQRCSTRLALKVNHPGNHRPFMSDCFLRQDAGGCQNYTMMWYFDTEQNECSRFWYGGCGGNENRFKTQEEFCIKKIFRLFSINVDLMSDSHKPFTII
;
A
#
# COMPACT_ATOMS: atom_id res chain seq x y z
N MET A 1 16.01 48.85 6.49
CA MET A 1 15.00 48.18 7.35
C MET A 1 13.90 47.68 6.43
N ASN A 2 13.63 46.37 6.43
CA ASN A 2 12.72 45.74 5.47
C ASN A 2 11.27 46.04 5.87
N LEU A 3 10.47 46.61 4.95
CA LEU A 3 9.10 47.06 5.21
C LEU A 3 8.17 45.93 5.71
N LEU A 4 8.58 44.68 5.52
CA LEU A 4 7.91 43.46 5.96
C LEU A 4 8.00 43.19 7.47
N SER A 5 8.81 43.93 8.24
CA SER A 5 8.94 43.72 9.69
C SER A 5 7.90 44.47 10.54
N LEU A 6 6.93 45.16 9.92
CA LEU A 6 5.95 46.01 10.63
C LEU A 6 4.51 45.47 10.64
N LEU A 7 4.26 44.33 9.98
CA LEU A 7 2.95 43.69 9.97
C LEU A 7 3.11 42.31 10.63
N ASN A 8 2.47 42.11 11.79
CA ASN A 8 2.49 40.85 12.54
C ASN A 8 1.69 39.75 11.81
N PHE A 9 2.14 39.36 10.62
CA PHE A 9 1.58 38.22 9.91
C PHE A 9 2.17 36.92 10.45
N ALA A 10 1.30 36.00 10.84
CA ALA A 10 1.68 34.66 11.27
C ALA A 10 1.44 33.66 10.14
N LEU A 11 2.41 32.79 9.88
CA LEU A 11 2.22 31.64 8.99
C LEU A 11 1.20 30.68 9.62
N ARG A 12 0.15 30.35 8.87
CA ARG A 12 -0.91 29.41 9.25
C ARG A 12 -1.21 28.46 8.09
N TRP A 13 -1.99 27.42 8.37
CA TRP A 13 -2.40 26.42 7.40
C TRP A 13 -3.91 26.44 7.23
N PHE A 14 -4.39 26.26 5.99
CA PHE A 14 -5.81 26.08 5.70
C PHE A 14 -5.98 24.90 4.73
N PHE A 15 -7.12 24.23 4.81
CA PHE A 15 -7.51 23.22 3.85
C PHE A 15 -8.10 23.87 2.60
N ASP A 16 -7.42 23.71 1.48
CA ASP A 16 -7.90 24.06 0.15
C ASP A 16 -8.72 22.88 -0.38
N SER A 17 -10.05 22.99 -0.32
CA SER A 17 -10.93 21.93 -0.81
C SER A 17 -10.91 21.74 -2.32
N GLY A 18 -10.50 22.76 -3.09
CA GLY A 18 -10.36 22.64 -4.55
C GLY A 18 -9.14 21.81 -4.93
N ARG A 19 -8.07 21.88 -4.14
CA ARG A 19 -6.86 21.07 -4.31
C ARG A 19 -6.82 19.81 -3.46
N GLY A 20 -7.79 19.64 -2.56
CA GLY A 20 -7.82 18.53 -1.59
C GLY A 20 -6.61 18.50 -0.66
N ARG A 21 -6.05 19.66 -0.31
CA ARG A 21 -4.75 19.74 0.36
C ARG A 21 -4.64 20.87 1.38
N CYS A 22 -3.81 20.69 2.39
CA CYS A 22 -3.48 21.76 3.32
C CYS A 22 -2.40 22.67 2.73
N SER A 23 -2.67 23.97 2.66
CA SER A 23 -1.78 24.97 2.08
C SER A 23 -1.42 26.05 3.11
N PRO A 24 -0.20 26.62 3.05
CA PRO A 24 0.20 27.71 3.93
C PRO A 24 -0.44 29.05 3.48
N PHE A 25 -0.71 29.93 4.44
CA PHE A 25 -1.12 31.32 4.19
C PHE A 25 -0.65 32.26 5.31
N TRP A 26 -0.58 33.56 5.00
CA TRP A 26 -0.25 34.62 5.97
C TRP A 26 -1.51 35.15 6.64
N TYR A 27 -1.61 34.99 7.97
CA TYR A 27 -2.75 35.46 8.76
C TYR A 27 -2.39 36.74 9.53
N SER A 28 -3.25 37.76 9.44
CA SER A 28 -3.06 39.09 10.06
C SER A 28 -3.21 39.13 11.58
N GLY A 29 -3.75 38.07 12.20
CA GLY A 29 -3.98 38.00 13.65
C GLY A 29 -5.44 38.18 14.07
N CYS A 30 -6.33 38.73 13.23
CA CYS A 30 -7.75 38.92 13.53
C CYS A 30 -8.70 38.47 12.40
N GLY A 31 -9.96 38.15 12.75
CA GLY A 31 -11.00 37.72 11.82
C GLY A 31 -10.87 36.27 11.31
N GLY A 32 -11.39 36.01 10.11
CA GLY A 32 -11.33 34.70 9.46
C GLY A 32 -12.35 33.67 9.98
N ASN A 33 -12.03 32.38 9.81
CA ASN A 33 -12.88 31.25 10.18
C ASN A 33 -12.03 30.08 10.74
N ASP A 34 -12.68 28.95 11.03
CA ASP A 34 -12.06 27.76 11.64
C ASP A 34 -11.10 26.99 10.70
N ASN A 35 -11.08 27.31 9.41
CA ASN A 35 -10.14 26.72 8.45
C ASN A 35 -8.75 27.37 8.58
N ARG A 36 -8.19 27.31 9.80
CA ARG A 36 -6.92 27.94 10.17
C ARG A 36 -6.24 27.16 11.28
N PHE A 37 -5.19 26.45 10.90
CA PHE A 37 -4.41 25.56 11.76
C PHE A 37 -3.01 26.12 11.98
N MET A 38 -2.41 25.75 13.11
CA MET A 38 -1.04 26.14 13.44
C MET A 38 -0.03 25.39 12.58
N THR A 39 -0.30 24.12 12.30
CA THR A 39 0.63 23.25 11.57
C THR A 39 -0.06 22.54 10.40
N GLN A 40 0.74 22.15 9.40
CA GLN A 40 0.26 21.34 8.29
C GLN A 40 -0.37 20.03 8.78
N ARG A 41 0.29 19.34 9.73
CA ARG A 41 -0.17 18.07 10.28
C ARG A 41 -1.53 18.20 10.96
N GLU A 42 -1.74 19.28 11.70
CA GLU A 42 -3.02 19.56 12.36
C GLU A 42 -4.13 19.75 11.31
N CYS A 43 -3.88 20.54 10.27
CA CYS A 43 -4.81 20.69 9.15
C CYS A 43 -5.09 19.35 8.45
N GLU A 44 -4.06 18.56 8.13
CA GLU A 44 -4.21 17.26 7.46
C GLU A 44 -4.97 16.26 8.34
N SER A 45 -4.72 16.26 9.65
CA SER A 45 -5.44 15.40 10.59
C SER A 45 -6.92 15.76 10.68
N PHE A 46 -7.24 17.06 10.73
CA PHE A 46 -8.61 17.55 10.86
C PHE A 46 -9.39 17.44 9.55
N CYS A 47 -8.79 17.81 8.43
CA CYS A 47 -9.44 17.92 7.12
C CYS A 47 -9.10 16.79 6.14
N GLY A 48 -7.87 16.27 6.17
CA GLY A 48 -7.37 15.27 5.21
C GLY A 48 -7.98 13.87 5.38
N THR A 49 -8.69 13.63 6.46
CA THR A 49 -9.36 12.35 6.76
C THR A 49 -10.88 12.41 6.65
N LYS A 50 -11.48 13.62 6.67
CA LYS A 50 -12.92 13.81 6.70
C LYS A 50 -13.43 14.40 5.38
N ARG A 51 -13.66 13.55 4.37
CA ARG A 51 -14.71 13.81 3.36
C ARG A 51 -15.08 12.71 2.37
N LEU A 52 -14.63 11.47 2.51
CA LEU A 52 -15.21 10.36 1.74
C LEU A 52 -15.38 9.16 2.67
N GLU A 53 -16.56 8.56 2.67
CA GLU A 53 -16.69 7.18 3.14
C GLU A 53 -15.77 6.31 2.28
N GLY A 54 -14.96 5.47 2.92
CA GLY A 54 -13.87 4.74 2.24
C GLY A 54 -12.61 5.58 2.09
N ARG A 55 -11.66 5.40 3.03
CA ARG A 55 -10.24 5.83 2.99
C ARG A 55 -9.93 7.00 2.03
N PRO A 56 -10.46 8.23 2.28
CA PRO A 56 -10.41 9.35 1.34
C PRO A 56 -9.00 9.72 0.90
N ARG A 57 -8.03 9.64 1.83
CA ARG A 57 -6.63 9.94 1.55
C ARG A 57 -6.04 9.03 0.47
N CYS A 58 -6.47 7.76 0.39
CA CYS A 58 -5.94 6.80 -0.58
C CYS A 58 -6.51 7.02 -2.00
N GLN A 59 -7.48 7.91 -2.16
CA GLN A 59 -8.06 8.28 -3.46
C GLN A 59 -7.39 9.51 -4.08
N LEU A 60 -6.57 10.24 -3.31
CA LEU A 60 -5.85 11.42 -3.78
C LEU A 60 -4.65 10.98 -4.64
N ASP A 61 -4.27 11.80 -5.62
CA ASP A 61 -3.05 11.56 -6.38
C ASP A 61 -1.81 12.00 -5.56
N ALA A 62 -0.61 11.61 -5.99
CA ALA A 62 0.61 12.12 -5.38
C ALA A 62 0.68 13.65 -5.54
N ASP A 63 0.97 14.37 -4.46
CA ASP A 63 1.22 15.82 -4.50
C ASP A 63 2.58 16.11 -3.87
N SER A 64 3.55 16.46 -4.72
CA SER A 64 4.92 16.85 -4.33
C SER A 64 4.96 18.08 -3.42
N GLY A 65 3.86 18.83 -3.32
CA GLY A 65 3.77 20.02 -2.49
C GLY A 65 4.61 21.17 -3.03
N LEU A 66 5.16 21.97 -2.12
CA LEU A 66 6.09 23.04 -2.43
C LEU A 66 7.49 22.64 -2.00
N GLN A 67 8.50 23.13 -2.71
CA GLN A 67 9.89 22.99 -2.29
C GLN A 67 10.19 24.04 -1.21
N CYS A 68 10.19 23.60 0.04
CA CYS A 68 10.57 24.40 1.21
C CYS A 68 11.60 23.68 2.10
N ALA A 69 11.96 22.45 1.74
CA ALA A 69 13.12 21.72 2.23
C ALA A 69 13.74 20.93 1.06
N ASP A 70 14.78 20.16 1.35
CA ASP A 70 15.33 19.20 0.40
C ASP A 70 14.28 18.14 0.02
N TYR A 71 14.31 17.70 -1.23
CA TYR A 71 13.42 16.65 -1.69
C TYR A 71 13.70 15.35 -0.94
N VAL A 72 12.65 14.81 -0.32
CA VAL A 72 12.70 13.50 0.34
C VAL A 72 11.83 12.51 -0.42
N GLN A 73 12.29 11.26 -0.51
CA GLN A 73 11.45 10.19 -1.03
C GLN A 73 10.35 9.88 0.00
N ALA A 74 9.11 9.96 -0.45
CA ALA A 74 7.93 9.53 0.29
C ALA A 74 7.16 8.51 -0.54
N TRP A 75 6.12 7.92 0.05
CA TRP A 75 5.28 6.91 -0.59
C TRP A 75 3.84 7.40 -0.69
N TYR A 76 3.16 7.09 -1.79
CA TYR A 76 1.73 7.36 -1.98
C TYR A 76 1.04 6.10 -2.52
N TYR A 77 -0.25 5.92 -2.22
CA TYR A 77 -1.02 4.85 -2.83
C TYR A 77 -1.51 5.26 -4.21
N ASP A 78 -1.06 4.54 -5.22
CA ASP A 78 -1.51 4.73 -6.59
C ASP A 78 -2.74 3.86 -6.86
N LYS A 79 -3.90 4.51 -6.86
CA LYS A 79 -5.21 3.87 -7.10
C LYS A 79 -5.34 3.24 -8.49
N HIS A 80 -4.53 3.64 -9.47
CA HIS A 80 -4.59 3.10 -10.82
C HIS A 80 -3.91 1.72 -10.92
N ILE A 81 -2.88 1.48 -10.10
CA ILE A 81 -2.17 0.19 -10.06
C ILE A 81 -2.45 -0.62 -8.79
N GLY A 82 -3.14 -0.04 -7.81
CA GLY A 82 -3.47 -0.70 -6.55
C GLY A 82 -2.24 -1.01 -5.70
N ALA A 83 -1.28 -0.08 -5.64
CA ALA A 83 -0.03 -0.27 -4.93
C ALA A 83 0.60 1.05 -4.45
N CYS A 84 1.52 0.97 -3.49
CA CYS A 84 2.16 2.13 -2.90
C CYS A 84 3.43 2.54 -3.64
N SER A 85 3.45 3.60 -4.44
CA SER A 85 4.63 4.02 -5.22
C SER A 85 5.46 5.10 -4.53
N PRO A 86 6.79 5.14 -4.75
CA PRO A 86 7.63 6.23 -4.26
C PRO A 86 7.42 7.50 -5.09
N PHE A 87 7.54 8.67 -4.47
CA PHE A 87 7.54 9.98 -5.12
C PHE A 87 8.42 10.99 -4.35
N TRP A 88 8.77 12.11 -4.98
CA TRP A 88 9.55 13.18 -4.34
C TRP A 88 8.66 14.23 -3.70
N TYR A 89 8.85 14.45 -2.41
CA TYR A 89 8.12 15.47 -1.62
C TYR A 89 9.03 16.66 -1.29
N GLY A 90 8.55 17.87 -1.55
CA GLY A 90 9.32 19.12 -1.41
C GLY A 90 9.43 19.67 0.03
N GLY A 91 8.83 19.00 1.01
CA GLY A 91 8.98 19.33 2.44
C GLY A 91 7.77 20.00 3.11
N CYS A 92 6.87 20.61 2.34
CA CYS A 92 5.63 21.21 2.88
C CYS A 92 4.51 21.24 1.83
N ALA A 93 3.29 21.50 2.30
CA ALA A 93 2.07 21.33 1.51
C ALA A 93 1.96 19.88 1.01
N GLY A 94 1.39 19.66 -0.17
CA GLY A 94 1.03 18.31 -0.55
C GLY A 94 -0.24 17.84 0.16
N ASN A 95 -0.59 16.58 -0.02
CA ASN A 95 -1.83 16.01 0.50
C ASN A 95 -1.59 14.79 1.39
N ALA A 96 -2.67 14.24 1.93
CA ALA A 96 -2.62 13.14 2.90
C ALA A 96 -2.22 11.79 2.30
N ASN A 97 -2.14 11.63 0.97
CA ASN A 97 -1.60 10.41 0.35
C ASN A 97 -0.07 10.42 0.34
N ARG A 98 0.51 10.55 1.54
CA ARG A 98 1.95 10.64 1.76
C ARG A 98 2.30 9.84 3.01
N PHE A 99 3.26 8.94 2.87
CA PHE A 99 3.72 8.01 3.89
C PHE A 99 5.24 7.95 3.89
N ASN A 100 5.84 7.65 5.03
CA ASN A 100 7.29 7.61 5.16
C ASN A 100 7.86 6.29 4.64
N THR A 101 7.06 5.22 4.66
CA THR A 101 7.46 3.89 4.20
C THR A 101 6.38 3.26 3.31
N GLU A 102 6.80 2.35 2.42
CA GLU A 102 5.89 1.58 1.59
C GLU A 102 4.91 0.75 2.43
N ASN A 103 5.39 0.12 3.50
CA ASN A 103 4.57 -0.69 4.39
C ASN A 103 3.50 0.14 5.13
N GLU A 104 3.84 1.34 5.61
CA GLU A 104 2.87 2.26 6.22
C GLU A 104 1.76 2.63 5.22
N CYS A 105 2.15 2.95 3.99
CA CYS A 105 1.22 3.22 2.90
C CYS A 105 0.31 2.01 2.65
N PHE A 106 0.90 0.81 2.55
CA PHE A 106 0.17 -0.39 2.17
C PHE A 106 -0.82 -0.83 3.25
N GLN A 107 -0.42 -0.81 4.52
CA GLN A 107 -1.33 -1.08 5.64
C GLN A 107 -2.50 -0.07 5.64
N THR A 108 -2.21 1.20 5.34
CA THR A 108 -3.21 2.26 5.33
C THR A 108 -4.12 2.24 4.10
N CYS A 109 -3.65 1.78 2.94
CA CYS A 109 -4.38 1.94 1.67
C CYS A 109 -4.56 0.66 0.84
N GLY A 110 -3.68 -0.33 0.95
CA GLY A 110 -3.72 -1.58 0.17
C GLY A 110 -4.69 -2.64 0.70
N ILE A 111 -5.21 -2.49 1.93
CA ILE A 111 -6.28 -3.36 2.42
C ILE A 111 -7.62 -2.76 2.00
N LEU A 112 -8.13 -3.14 0.82
CA LEU A 112 -9.57 -3.06 0.59
C LEU A 112 -10.25 -3.89 1.68
N SER A 113 -11.07 -3.25 2.52
CA SER A 113 -11.88 -3.98 3.49
C SER A 113 -12.71 -5.05 2.77
N PRO A 114 -13.03 -6.18 3.42
CA PRO A 114 -13.88 -7.22 2.85
C PRO A 114 -15.18 -6.67 2.22
N ASP A 115 -15.69 -5.58 2.77
CA ASP A 115 -16.91 -4.90 2.33
C ASP A 115 -16.77 -4.23 0.94
N TRP A 116 -15.59 -3.69 0.61
CA TRP A 116 -15.33 -3.04 -0.69
C TRP A 116 -15.12 -4.05 -1.84
N LEU A 117 -14.71 -5.28 -1.52
CA LEU A 117 -14.63 -6.38 -2.49
C LEU A 117 -16.02 -6.91 -2.90
N ALA A 118 -17.04 -6.69 -2.07
CA ALA A 118 -18.40 -7.17 -2.33
C ALA A 118 -19.15 -6.30 -3.37
N GLU A 119 -18.86 -4.99 -3.45
CA GLU A 119 -19.64 -4.06 -4.29
C GLU A 119 -19.21 -4.00 -5.76
N ARG A 120 -17.95 -4.31 -6.09
CA ARG A 120 -17.43 -4.17 -7.47
C ARG A 120 -17.52 -5.43 -8.35
N GLY A 121 -18.29 -6.44 -7.95
CA GLY A 121 -18.51 -7.64 -8.78
C GLY A 121 -17.22 -8.36 -9.18
N ALA A 122 -16.15 -8.21 -8.40
CA ALA A 122 -14.88 -8.88 -8.65
C ALA A 122 -15.10 -10.39 -8.46
N VAL A 123 -14.75 -11.13 -9.51
CA VAL A 123 -14.70 -12.58 -9.65
C VAL A 123 -14.70 -13.28 -8.29
N LYS A 124 -15.74 -14.12 -8.05
CA LYS A 124 -15.77 -15.06 -6.92
C LYS A 124 -14.37 -15.66 -6.78
N PRO A 125 -13.69 -15.54 -5.62
CA PRO A 125 -12.36 -16.11 -5.47
C PRO A 125 -12.46 -17.59 -5.83
N GLN A 126 -11.77 -18.00 -6.90
CA GLN A 126 -11.67 -19.41 -7.20
C GLN A 126 -11.04 -20.05 -5.96
N ARG A 127 -11.84 -20.87 -5.29
CA ARG A 127 -11.42 -21.62 -4.12
C ARG A 127 -10.21 -22.45 -4.55
N CYS A 128 -9.04 -22.18 -3.98
CA CYS A 128 -8.01 -23.20 -3.91
C CYS A 128 -8.56 -24.31 -3.00
N SER A 129 -9.09 -25.38 -3.59
CA SER A 129 -9.55 -26.56 -2.87
C SER A 129 -8.32 -27.33 -2.39
N THR A 130 -8.03 -27.25 -1.10
CA THR A 130 -7.15 -28.20 -0.42
C THR A 130 -7.96 -29.47 -0.17
N ARG A 131 -8.11 -30.32 -1.19
CA ARG A 131 -8.39 -31.73 -0.90
C ARG A 131 -7.06 -32.34 -0.48
N LEU A 132 -7.02 -32.69 0.81
CA LEU A 132 -5.97 -33.44 1.49
C LEU A 132 -5.35 -34.50 0.58
N ALA A 133 -4.03 -34.64 0.66
CA ALA A 133 -3.32 -35.78 0.09
C ALA A 133 -3.85 -37.08 0.73
N LEU A 134 -4.88 -37.68 0.12
CA LEU A 134 -5.20 -39.09 0.31
C LEU A 134 -4.63 -39.83 -0.89
N LYS A 135 -3.73 -40.78 -0.57
CA LYS A 135 -3.02 -41.67 -1.47
C LYS A 135 -3.92 -42.15 -2.62
N VAL A 136 -3.63 -41.72 -3.84
CA VAL A 136 -4.04 -42.43 -5.06
C VAL A 136 -2.79 -42.64 -5.89
N ASN A 137 -2.38 -43.91 -6.01
CA ASN A 137 -1.41 -44.34 -7.00
C ASN A 137 -2.03 -44.13 -8.39
N HIS A 138 -1.62 -43.07 -9.09
CA HIS A 138 -1.81 -42.97 -10.53
C HIS A 138 -0.57 -42.39 -11.22
N PRO A 139 -0.14 -42.96 -12.35
CA PRO A 139 1.06 -42.53 -13.06
C PRO A 139 0.69 -41.32 -13.92
N GLY A 140 1.02 -40.13 -13.46
CA GLY A 140 0.69 -38.90 -14.18
C GLY A 140 1.14 -37.66 -13.41
N ASN A 141 2.37 -37.25 -13.70
CA ASN A 141 3.03 -35.96 -13.45
C ASN A 141 2.16 -34.83 -12.83
N HIS A 142 1.92 -34.89 -11.52
CA HIS A 142 1.39 -33.75 -10.76
C HIS A 142 2.57 -32.99 -10.14
N ARG A 143 2.97 -31.89 -10.77
CA ARG A 143 3.86 -30.90 -10.13
C ARG A 143 3.14 -30.29 -8.92
N PRO A 144 3.79 -30.13 -7.75
CA PRO A 144 3.14 -29.54 -6.60
C PRO A 144 2.79 -28.08 -6.92
N PHE A 145 1.53 -27.68 -6.68
CA PHE A 145 0.98 -26.33 -6.84
C PHE A 145 1.63 -25.26 -5.92
N MET A 146 2.75 -25.63 -5.28
CA MET A 146 3.48 -24.90 -4.24
C MET A 146 4.87 -24.48 -4.71
N SER A 147 5.14 -24.47 -6.02
CA SER A 147 6.43 -24.06 -6.60
C SER A 147 6.49 -22.61 -7.10
N ASP A 148 5.36 -22.04 -7.49
CA ASP A 148 5.37 -20.84 -8.35
C ASP A 148 5.84 -19.58 -7.63
N CYS A 149 5.60 -19.46 -6.33
CA CYS A 149 6.07 -18.32 -5.52
C CYS A 149 7.55 -18.43 -5.13
N PHE A 150 8.19 -19.59 -5.32
CA PHE A 150 9.60 -19.80 -4.97
C PHE A 150 10.54 -19.71 -6.18
N LEU A 151 9.99 -19.43 -7.36
CA LEU A 151 10.80 -19.17 -8.55
C LEU A 151 11.46 -17.80 -8.41
N ARG A 152 12.66 -17.61 -8.95
CA ARG A 152 13.22 -16.26 -9.10
C ARG A 152 12.39 -15.45 -10.07
N GLN A 153 12.43 -14.13 -9.96
CA GLN A 153 11.85 -13.24 -10.95
C GLN A 153 12.47 -13.50 -12.33
N ASP A 154 11.63 -13.58 -13.36
CA ASP A 154 12.08 -13.80 -14.74
C ASP A 154 11.44 -12.77 -15.66
N ALA A 155 12.28 -11.85 -16.16
CA ALA A 155 11.88 -10.75 -17.03
C ALA A 155 11.47 -11.23 -18.43
N GLY A 156 11.83 -12.45 -18.82
CA GLY A 156 11.65 -12.93 -20.19
C GLY A 156 12.52 -12.19 -21.21
N GLY A 157 12.24 -12.42 -22.50
CA GLY A 157 13.12 -11.98 -23.61
C GLY A 157 12.68 -10.71 -24.34
N CYS A 158 11.52 -10.14 -24.02
CA CYS A 158 10.97 -8.97 -24.72
C CYS A 158 11.36 -7.64 -24.05
N GLN A 159 11.09 -6.52 -24.73
CA GLN A 159 11.48 -5.16 -24.28
C GLN A 159 10.28 -4.23 -24.00
N ASN A 160 9.08 -4.78 -23.86
CA ASN A 160 7.89 -4.03 -23.47
C ASN A 160 7.76 -4.00 -21.94
N TYR A 161 8.68 -3.29 -21.29
CA TYR A 161 8.85 -3.32 -19.85
C TYR A 161 7.60 -2.81 -19.11
N THR A 162 7.01 -3.70 -18.31
CA THR A 162 5.91 -3.39 -17.40
C THR A 162 6.33 -3.76 -15.99
N MET A 163 6.08 -2.88 -15.03
CA MET A 163 6.34 -3.17 -13.62
C MET A 163 5.37 -4.26 -13.13
N MET A 164 5.93 -5.32 -12.56
CA MET A 164 5.20 -6.43 -11.97
C MET A 164 5.77 -6.75 -10.58
N TRP A 165 5.01 -7.49 -9.79
CA TRP A 165 5.39 -7.97 -8.47
C TRP A 165 5.85 -9.42 -8.51
N TYR A 166 6.79 -9.80 -7.66
CA TYR A 166 7.19 -11.18 -7.41
C TYR A 166 7.40 -11.36 -5.90
N PHE A 167 7.36 -12.60 -5.43
CA PHE A 167 7.79 -12.91 -4.08
C PHE A 167 9.30 -13.11 -4.05
N ASP A 168 10.01 -12.25 -3.33
CA ASP A 168 11.43 -12.38 -3.06
C ASP A 168 11.63 -13.31 -1.86
N THR A 169 12.10 -14.53 -2.13
CA THR A 169 12.36 -15.54 -1.09
C THR A 169 13.58 -15.21 -0.23
N GLU A 170 14.49 -14.37 -0.71
CA GLU A 170 15.70 -13.99 0.02
C GLU A 170 15.34 -12.93 1.07
N GLN A 171 14.46 -11.99 0.72
CA GLN A 171 13.98 -10.92 1.61
C GLN A 171 12.65 -11.26 2.32
N ASN A 172 12.01 -12.37 1.93
CA ASN A 172 10.68 -12.78 2.39
C ASN A 172 9.62 -11.68 2.24
N GLU A 173 9.70 -10.93 1.14
CA GLU A 173 8.78 -9.83 0.87
C GLU A 173 8.31 -9.81 -0.58
N CYS A 174 7.21 -9.12 -0.81
CA CYS A 174 6.75 -8.83 -2.16
C CYS A 174 7.55 -7.68 -2.72
N SER A 175 8.31 -7.95 -3.78
CA SER A 175 9.18 -7.00 -4.45
C SER A 175 8.73 -6.76 -5.88
N ARG A 176 9.20 -5.66 -6.49
CA ARG A 176 8.90 -5.31 -7.88
C ARG A 176 10.02 -5.72 -8.81
N PHE A 177 9.68 -6.01 -10.05
CA PHE A 177 10.63 -6.20 -11.14
C PHE A 177 10.06 -5.75 -12.48
N TRP A 178 10.93 -5.50 -13.45
CA TRP A 178 10.55 -5.17 -14.82
C TRP A 178 10.35 -6.44 -15.65
N TYR A 179 9.11 -6.72 -16.04
CA TYR A 179 8.79 -7.81 -16.96
C TYR A 179 8.79 -7.31 -18.40
N GLY A 180 9.55 -7.97 -19.26
CA GLY A 180 9.76 -7.60 -20.66
C GLY A 180 8.56 -7.77 -21.58
N GLY A 181 7.46 -8.38 -21.12
CA GLY A 181 6.21 -8.51 -21.85
C GLY A 181 6.00 -9.84 -22.59
N CYS A 182 6.98 -10.75 -22.58
CA CYS A 182 6.80 -12.13 -23.08
C CYS A 182 7.65 -13.14 -22.28
N GLY A 183 7.18 -14.39 -22.22
CA GLY A 183 7.87 -15.48 -21.52
C GLY A 183 7.89 -15.32 -20.01
N GLY A 184 9.03 -15.62 -19.39
CA GLY A 184 9.20 -15.58 -17.95
C GLY A 184 8.55 -16.78 -17.24
N ASN A 185 8.22 -16.58 -15.96
CA ASN A 185 7.58 -17.60 -15.13
C ASN A 185 6.39 -17.06 -14.33
N GLU A 186 5.80 -17.92 -13.50
CA GLU A 186 4.57 -17.66 -12.73
C GLU A 186 4.79 -16.86 -11.43
N ASN A 187 6.03 -16.57 -11.00
CA ASN A 187 6.30 -15.63 -9.90
C ASN A 187 6.18 -14.17 -10.40
N ARG A 188 4.99 -13.81 -10.87
CA ARG A 188 4.71 -12.52 -11.50
C ARG A 188 3.26 -12.11 -11.30
N PHE A 189 3.04 -11.02 -10.60
CA PHE A 189 1.72 -10.55 -10.19
C PHE A 189 1.52 -9.08 -10.55
N LYS A 190 0.30 -8.71 -10.93
CA LYS A 190 -0.01 -7.33 -11.31
C LYS A 190 -0.09 -6.39 -10.11
N THR A 191 -0.57 -6.90 -8.99
CA THR A 191 -0.75 -6.14 -7.74
C THR A 191 -0.01 -6.83 -6.60
N GLN A 192 0.34 -6.05 -5.58
CA GLN A 192 0.94 -6.55 -4.35
C GLN A 192 -0.05 -7.47 -3.57
N GLU A 193 -1.35 -7.22 -3.71
CA GLU A 193 -2.45 -7.80 -2.93
C GLU A 193 -2.92 -9.19 -3.38
N GLU A 194 -3.07 -9.45 -4.69
CA GLU A 194 -3.91 -10.58 -5.15
C GLU A 194 -3.30 -11.95 -4.93
N PHE A 195 -1.98 -12.09 -5.08
CA PHE A 195 -1.31 -13.39 -4.99
C PHE A 195 -0.01 -13.38 -4.21
N CYS A 196 0.74 -12.28 -4.22
CA CYS A 196 2.03 -12.23 -3.54
C CYS A 196 1.86 -12.36 -2.02
N ILE A 197 0.98 -11.57 -1.40
CA ILE A 197 0.75 -11.64 0.05
C ILE A 197 -0.24 -12.75 0.45
N LYS A 198 -1.32 -12.99 -0.30
CA LYS A 198 -2.37 -13.96 0.07
C LYS A 198 -1.88 -15.41 0.18
N LYS A 199 -0.88 -15.84 -0.60
CA LYS A 199 -0.26 -17.18 -0.47
C LYS A 199 0.64 -17.30 0.76
N ILE A 200 1.32 -16.23 1.17
CA ILE A 200 2.17 -16.18 2.37
C ILE A 200 1.33 -16.40 3.64
N PHE A 201 0.22 -15.67 3.80
CA PHE A 201 -0.65 -15.84 4.96
C PHE A 201 -1.22 -17.27 5.06
N ARG A 202 -1.55 -17.91 3.93
CA ARG A 202 -1.97 -19.31 3.91
C ARG A 202 -0.85 -20.29 4.26
N LEU A 203 0.41 -19.98 3.97
CA LEU A 203 1.57 -20.80 4.35
C LEU A 203 1.86 -20.70 5.85
N PHE A 204 1.75 -19.51 6.45
CA PHE A 204 2.04 -19.30 7.87
C PHE A 204 0.91 -19.78 8.80
N SER A 205 -0.36 -19.66 8.43
CA SER A 205 -1.45 -20.21 9.26
C SER A 205 -1.39 -21.74 9.42
N ILE A 206 -0.86 -22.46 8.42
CA ILE A 206 -0.69 -23.92 8.51
C ILE A 206 0.41 -24.32 9.51
N ASN A 207 1.46 -23.51 9.65
CA ASN A 207 2.55 -23.77 10.62
C ASN A 207 2.12 -23.52 12.08
N VAL A 208 1.15 -22.65 12.31
CA VAL A 208 0.62 -22.41 13.67
C VAL A 208 -0.29 -23.56 14.12
N ASP A 209 -1.12 -24.09 13.22
CA ASP A 209 -2.03 -25.21 13.53
C ASP A 209 -1.27 -26.55 13.76
N LEU A 210 -0.06 -26.71 13.23
CA LEU A 210 0.79 -27.89 13.47
C LEU A 210 1.56 -27.84 14.80
N MET A 211 1.60 -26.69 15.48
CA MET A 211 2.24 -26.57 16.81
C MET A 211 1.24 -26.59 17.97
N SER A 212 -0.07 -26.58 17.72
CA SER A 212 -1.09 -26.58 18.79
C SER A 212 -1.67 -27.96 19.13
N ASP A 213 -1.27 -29.04 18.46
CA ASP A 213 -1.87 -30.38 18.67
C ASP A 213 -1.05 -31.31 19.59
N SER A 214 -0.20 -30.76 20.46
CA SER A 214 0.52 -31.50 21.51
C SER A 214 -0.13 -31.43 22.90
N HIS A 215 -1.39 -31.03 23.00
CA HIS A 215 -2.17 -31.17 24.24
C HIS A 215 -3.15 -32.34 24.18
N LYS A 216 -2.60 -33.55 24.37
CA LYS A 216 -3.35 -34.65 25.00
C LYS A 216 -2.62 -35.09 26.27
N PRO A 217 -3.36 -35.29 27.38
CA PRO A 217 -2.79 -35.42 28.71
C PRO A 217 -2.11 -36.78 28.89
N PHE A 218 -0.98 -36.78 29.60
CA PHE A 218 -0.43 -38.00 30.20
C PHE A 218 -1.39 -38.45 31.30
N THR A 219 -1.95 -39.66 31.18
CA THR A 219 -2.60 -40.36 32.30
C THR A 219 -1.55 -41.25 32.98
N ILE A 220 -1.35 -41.02 34.28
CA ILE A 220 -0.58 -41.88 35.18
C ILE A 220 -1.43 -43.10 35.51
N ILE A 221 -0.97 -44.30 35.10
CA ILE A 221 -1.05 -45.54 35.90
C ILE A 221 0.15 -46.41 35.52
#